data_AF-A0A443RGT1-F1
#
_entry.id   AF-A0A443RGT1-F1
#
_cell.length_a   1.000
_cell.length_b   1.000
_cell.length_c   1.000
_cell.angle_alpha   90.00
_cell.angle_beta   90.00
_cell.angle_gamma   90.00
#
_symmetry.space_group_name_H-M   'P 1'
#
loop_
_entity.id
_entity.type
_entity.pdbx_description
1 polymer ?
#
loop_
_entity_poly.entity_id
_entity_poly.type
_entity_poly.pdbx_seq_one_letter_code
_entity_poly.pdbx_strand_id
1 'polypeptide(L)'
;MSLTAEEKAIIEKTWSLMSSNAKENSVDLFIRFFTENPSYQKMFKSFADVPMQELRGNKKIAAHAAQVVFAISALVQFIDDTDCLVEQLDKIAERHQKRKVTPKMFENLGTSIVGWLIEKLGTDIMNEQAIEAWKKLYGVILNVVTKHMEEDNEDKTNSDK
;
A
#
# COMPACT_ATOMS: atom_id res chain seq x y z
N MET A 1 -14.94 -1.28 10.70
CA MET A 1 -16.04 -1.41 9.72
C MET A 1 -15.61 -2.42 8.67
N SER A 2 -16.47 -3.35 8.28
CA SER A 2 -16.23 -4.29 7.18
C SER A 2 -16.71 -3.70 5.85
N LEU A 3 -16.09 -4.13 4.74
CA LEU A 3 -16.50 -3.77 3.38
C LEU A 3 -17.76 -4.53 2.97
N THR A 4 -18.68 -3.87 2.26
CA THR A 4 -19.86 -4.52 1.67
C THR A 4 -19.47 -5.35 0.44
N ALA A 5 -20.34 -6.28 0.01
CA ALA A 5 -20.11 -7.05 -1.22
C ALA A 5 -20.00 -6.15 -2.47
N GLU A 6 -20.75 -5.06 -2.51
CA GLU A 6 -20.68 -4.07 -3.59
C GLU A 6 -19.33 -3.33 -3.60
N GLU A 7 -18.87 -2.87 -2.44
CA GLU A 7 -17.57 -2.20 -2.30
C GLU A 7 -16.42 -3.12 -2.71
N LYS A 8 -16.49 -4.40 -2.33
CA LYS A 8 -15.54 -5.44 -2.72
C LYS A 8 -15.51 -5.61 -4.24
N ALA A 9 -16.67 -5.78 -4.87
CA ALA A 9 -16.75 -5.92 -6.32
C ALA A 9 -16.19 -4.70 -7.07
N ILE A 10 -16.39 -3.49 -6.53
CA ILE A 10 -15.81 -2.26 -7.09
C ILE A 10 -14.28 -2.28 -6.98
N ILE A 11 -13.73 -2.63 -5.82
CA ILE A 11 -12.29 -2.72 -5.59
C ILE A 11 -11.67 -3.76 -6.52
N GLU A 12 -12.22 -4.97 -6.59
CA GLU A 12 -11.74 -6.05 -7.47
C GLU A 12 -11.77 -5.63 -8.93
N LYS A 13 -12.90 -5.06 -9.39
CA LYS A 13 -13.05 -4.59 -10.77
C LYS A 13 -12.01 -3.52 -11.10
N THR A 14 -11.90 -2.47 -10.29
CA THR A 14 -10.97 -1.35 -10.54
C THR A 14 -9.51 -1.79 -10.44
N TRP A 15 -9.18 -2.68 -9.50
CA TRP A 15 -7.84 -3.25 -9.36
C TRP A 15 -7.45 -4.14 -10.55
N SER A 16 -8.38 -4.96 -11.06
CA SER A 16 -8.13 -5.88 -12.16
C SER A 16 -7.66 -5.16 -13.43
N LEU A 17 -8.22 -3.96 -13.71
CA LEU A 17 -7.85 -3.12 -14.84
C LEU A 17 -6.38 -2.69 -14.78
N MET A 18 -5.83 -2.49 -13.58
CA MET A 18 -4.45 -2.05 -13.38
C MET A 18 -3.44 -3.19 -13.26
N SER A 19 -3.88 -4.34 -12.73
CA SER A 19 -3.01 -5.49 -12.47
C SER A 19 -2.48 -6.18 -13.74
N SER A 20 -3.15 -6.00 -14.88
CA SER A 20 -2.76 -6.59 -16.18
C SER A 20 -1.38 -6.11 -16.68
N ASN A 21 -1.00 -4.86 -16.36
CA ASN A 21 0.30 -4.27 -16.66
C ASN A 21 1.13 -4.02 -15.37
N ALA A 22 0.93 -4.84 -14.34
CA ALA A 22 1.42 -4.63 -12.97
C ALA A 22 2.89 -4.21 -12.88
N LYS A 23 3.78 -4.75 -13.70
CA LYS A 23 5.22 -4.43 -13.61
C LYS A 23 5.51 -2.96 -13.92
N GLU A 24 5.04 -2.43 -15.04
CA GLU A 24 5.28 -1.03 -15.41
C GLU A 24 4.45 -0.09 -14.52
N ASN A 25 3.18 -0.46 -14.30
CA ASN A 25 2.25 0.23 -13.43
C ASN A 25 2.75 0.38 -11.98
N SER A 26 3.43 -0.63 -11.46
CA SER A 26 3.99 -0.60 -10.09
C SER A 26 5.09 0.43 -9.93
N VAL A 27 5.95 0.60 -10.94
CA VAL A 27 7.04 1.57 -10.88
C VAL A 27 6.48 3.00 -10.96
N ASP A 28 5.45 3.22 -11.79
CA ASP A 28 4.72 4.50 -11.84
C ASP A 28 4.16 4.88 -10.47
N LEU A 29 3.52 3.93 -9.78
CA LEU A 29 2.99 4.15 -8.44
C LEU A 29 4.07 4.60 -7.46
N PHE A 30 5.24 3.95 -7.45
CA PHE A 30 6.33 4.33 -6.54
C PHE A 30 6.98 5.66 -6.90
N ILE A 31 7.09 5.98 -8.20
CA ILE A 31 7.57 7.30 -8.63
C ILE A 31 6.62 8.38 -8.14
N ARG A 32 5.30 8.18 -8.29
CA ARG A 32 4.28 9.07 -7.74
C ARG A 32 4.46 9.22 -6.23
N PHE A 33 4.53 8.10 -5.50
CA PHE A 33 4.67 8.08 -4.05
C PHE A 33 5.90 8.86 -3.56
N PHE A 34 7.06 8.69 -4.22
CA PHE A 34 8.28 9.43 -3.89
C PHE A 34 8.26 10.88 -4.37
N THR A 35 7.51 11.20 -5.42
CA THR A 35 7.30 12.60 -5.83
C THR A 35 6.47 13.34 -4.79
N GLU A 36 5.42 12.70 -4.26
CA GLU A 36 4.58 13.24 -3.18
C GLU A 36 5.31 13.24 -1.82
N ASN A 37 6.26 12.32 -1.62
CA ASN A 37 6.99 12.14 -0.37
C ASN A 37 8.50 11.91 -0.60
N PRO A 38 9.29 12.93 -0.99
CA PRO A 38 10.68 12.74 -1.43
C PRO A 38 11.61 12.10 -0.40
N SER A 39 11.35 12.32 0.89
CA SER A 39 12.14 11.73 1.97
C SER A 39 12.02 10.20 2.03
N TYR A 40 10.95 9.61 1.50
CA TYR A 40 10.70 8.17 1.62
C TYR A 40 11.62 7.34 0.74
N GLN A 41 12.08 7.88 -0.39
CA GLN A 41 13.07 7.20 -1.23
C GLN A 41 14.35 6.88 -0.44
N LYS A 42 14.76 7.75 0.50
CA LYS A 42 15.98 7.58 1.31
C LYS A 42 15.93 6.36 2.22
N MET A 43 14.75 5.82 2.51
CA MET A 43 14.61 4.59 3.30
C MET A 43 14.97 3.33 2.49
N PHE A 44 14.98 3.43 1.17
CA PHE A 44 15.32 2.33 0.27
C PHE A 44 16.81 2.34 -0.09
N LYS A 45 17.66 1.81 0.82
CA LYS A 45 19.13 1.82 0.68
C LYS A 45 19.66 1.44 -0.71
N SER A 46 19.01 0.50 -1.40
CA SER A 46 19.40 0.02 -2.73
C SER A 46 19.26 1.05 -3.87
N PHE A 47 18.48 2.12 -3.66
CA PHE A 47 18.22 3.17 -4.65
C PHE A 47 17.98 4.56 -4.02
N ALA A 48 18.46 4.78 -2.80
CA ALA A 48 18.25 6.01 -2.03
C ALA A 48 18.80 7.26 -2.73
N ASP A 49 19.90 7.10 -3.48
CA ASP A 49 20.60 8.20 -4.15
C ASP A 49 20.45 8.18 -5.68
N VAL A 50 19.58 7.32 -6.20
CA VAL A 50 19.28 7.28 -7.64
C VAL A 50 18.40 8.48 -7.99
N PRO A 51 18.77 9.29 -9.01
CA PRO A 51 17.94 10.40 -9.45
C PRO A 51 16.52 9.96 -9.85
N MET A 52 15.50 10.77 -9.54
CA MET A 52 14.08 10.42 -9.79
C MET A 52 13.82 9.99 -11.25
N GLN A 53 14.44 10.70 -12.21
CA GLN A 53 14.33 10.42 -13.64
C GLN A 53 14.93 9.05 -14.07
N GLU A 54 15.85 8.50 -13.28
CA GLU A 54 16.53 7.23 -13.54
C GLU A 54 15.85 6.03 -12.85
N LEU A 55 14.94 6.29 -11.90
CA LEU A 55 14.24 5.23 -11.16
C LEU A 55 13.46 4.29 -12.07
N ARG A 56 12.88 4.80 -13.17
CA ARG A 56 12.15 3.96 -14.15
C ARG A 56 12.98 2.82 -14.71
N GLY A 57 14.29 3.05 -14.91
CA GLY A 57 15.22 2.05 -15.43
C GLY A 57 15.81 1.14 -14.37
N ASN A 58 15.56 1.39 -13.08
CA ASN A 58 16.23 0.70 -11.99
C ASN A 58 15.52 -0.61 -11.62
N LYS A 59 16.23 -1.74 -11.74
CA LYS A 59 15.66 -3.08 -11.45
C LYS A 59 15.31 -3.29 -9.97
N LYS A 60 15.91 -2.56 -9.03
CA LYS A 60 15.68 -2.71 -7.59
C LYS A 60 14.33 -2.12 -7.17
N ILE A 61 13.98 -0.92 -7.67
CA ILE A 61 12.63 -0.36 -7.46
C ILE A 61 11.58 -1.20 -8.17
N ALA A 62 11.85 -1.67 -9.41
CA ALA A 62 10.92 -2.55 -10.11
C ALA A 62 10.59 -3.83 -9.33
N ALA A 63 11.60 -4.46 -8.70
CA ALA A 63 11.39 -5.64 -7.88
C ALA A 63 10.56 -5.34 -6.61
N HIS A 64 10.85 -4.23 -5.92
CA HIS A 64 10.09 -3.85 -4.72
C HIS A 64 8.66 -3.44 -5.06
N ALA A 65 8.48 -2.66 -6.12
CA ALA A 65 7.17 -2.21 -6.59
C ALA A 65 6.27 -3.40 -6.96
N ALA A 66 6.83 -4.40 -7.64
CA ALA A 66 6.13 -5.64 -7.94
C ALA A 66 5.68 -6.39 -6.67
N GLN A 67 6.50 -6.42 -5.61
CA GLN A 67 6.12 -7.04 -4.34
C GLN A 67 4.94 -6.32 -3.67
N VAL A 68 4.90 -4.99 -3.74
CA VAL A 68 3.80 -4.21 -3.16
C VAL A 68 2.51 -4.41 -3.95
N VAL A 69 2.57 -4.39 -5.28
CA VAL A 69 1.39 -4.70 -6.10
C VAL A 69 0.91 -6.13 -5.86
N PHE A 70 1.81 -7.11 -5.72
CA PHE A 70 1.43 -8.48 -5.35
C PHE A 70 0.75 -8.54 -3.98
N ALA A 71 1.29 -7.83 -2.97
CA ALA A 71 0.69 -7.77 -1.65
C ALA A 71 -0.72 -7.13 -1.69
N ILE A 72 -0.91 -6.03 -2.43
CA ILE A 72 -2.22 -5.41 -2.60
C ILE A 72 -3.19 -6.35 -3.32
N SER A 73 -2.75 -7.03 -4.38
CA SER A 73 -3.57 -8.04 -5.06
C SER A 73 -4.03 -9.15 -4.12
N ALA A 74 -3.14 -9.63 -3.25
CA ALA A 74 -3.50 -10.62 -2.24
C ALA A 74 -4.53 -10.05 -1.25
N LEU A 75 -4.33 -8.82 -0.76
CA LEU A 75 -5.28 -8.17 0.15
C LEU A 75 -6.67 -7.98 -0.49
N VAL A 76 -6.72 -7.63 -1.78
CA VAL A 76 -7.97 -7.54 -2.54
C VAL A 76 -8.63 -8.92 -2.68
N GLN A 77 -7.84 -9.96 -2.96
CA GLN A 77 -8.36 -11.33 -3.11
C GLN A 77 -8.91 -11.92 -1.79
N PHE A 78 -8.26 -11.63 -0.66
CA PHE A 78 -8.64 -12.17 0.65
C PHE A 78 -9.55 -11.24 1.45
N ILE A 79 -10.20 -10.28 0.80
CA ILE A 79 -11.09 -9.30 1.46
C ILE A 79 -12.30 -9.93 2.17
N ASP A 80 -12.64 -11.17 1.82
CA ASP A 80 -13.67 -12.00 2.46
C ASP A 80 -13.13 -12.83 3.64
N ASP A 81 -11.84 -13.17 3.62
CA ASP A 81 -11.16 -13.95 4.67
C ASP A 81 -10.40 -13.00 5.59
N THR A 82 -11.14 -12.42 6.53
CA THR A 82 -10.62 -11.37 7.43
C THR A 82 -9.48 -11.91 8.30
N ASP A 83 -9.54 -13.16 8.74
CA ASP A 83 -8.50 -13.76 9.58
C ASP A 83 -7.20 -13.94 8.80
N CYS A 84 -7.28 -14.46 7.56
CA CYS A 84 -6.12 -14.55 6.67
C CYS A 84 -5.54 -13.16 6.34
N LEU A 85 -6.40 -12.17 6.12
CA LEU A 85 -6.00 -10.80 5.82
C LEU A 85 -5.24 -10.17 7.00
N VAL A 86 -5.76 -10.30 8.22
CA VAL A 86 -5.11 -9.77 9.44
C VAL A 86 -3.74 -10.39 9.63
N GLU A 87 -3.62 -11.72 9.56
CA GLU A 87 -2.33 -12.43 9.70
C GLU A 87 -1.29 -11.99 8.65
N GLN A 88 -1.72 -11.72 7.42
CA GLN A 88 -0.84 -11.20 6.38
C GLN A 88 -0.41 -9.75 6.64
N LEU A 89 -1.35 -8.91 7.09
CA LEU A 89 -1.11 -7.51 7.42
C LEU A 89 -0.20 -7.38 8.64
N ASP A 90 -0.32 -8.23 9.65
CA ASP A 90 0.57 -8.26 10.82
C ASP A 90 2.01 -8.55 10.40
N LYS A 91 2.22 -9.57 9.55
CA LYS A 91 3.56 -9.86 8.98
C LYS A 91 4.09 -8.71 8.14
N ILE A 92 3.22 -7.98 7.44
CA ILE A 92 3.62 -6.76 6.71
C ILE A 92 4.03 -5.69 7.71
N ALA A 93 3.22 -5.41 8.73
CA ALA A 93 3.46 -4.41 9.75
C ALA A 93 4.78 -4.66 10.48
N GLU A 94 5.01 -5.87 10.99
CA GLU A 94 6.23 -6.27 11.71
C GLU A 94 7.49 -5.97 10.87
N ARG A 95 7.49 -6.42 9.61
CA ARG A 95 8.62 -6.20 8.68
C ARG A 95 8.85 -4.73 8.39
N HIS A 96 7.80 -3.92 8.32
CA HIS A 96 7.90 -2.50 8.03
C HIS A 96 8.30 -1.69 9.27
N GLN A 97 7.86 -2.09 10.46
CA GLN A 97 8.27 -1.51 11.74
C GLN A 97 9.77 -1.68 11.99
N LYS A 98 10.32 -2.88 11.69
CA LYS A 98 11.78 -3.14 11.72
C LYS A 98 12.57 -2.19 10.81
N ARG A 99 11.93 -1.67 9.76
CA ARG A 99 12.49 -0.67 8.82
C ARG A 99 12.15 0.77 9.17
N LYS A 100 11.56 1.00 10.35
CA LYS A 100 11.14 2.31 10.86
C LYS A 100 10.09 3.01 9.98
N VAL A 101 9.31 2.23 9.25
CA VAL A 101 8.13 2.74 8.54
C VAL A 101 7.03 2.97 9.56
N THR A 102 6.36 4.11 9.48
CA THR A 102 5.30 4.51 10.42
C THR A 102 3.90 4.30 9.81
N PRO A 103 2.84 4.23 10.62
CA PRO A 103 1.47 4.17 10.11
C PRO A 103 1.14 5.29 9.11
N LYS A 104 1.66 6.50 9.35
CA LYS A 104 1.49 7.65 8.43
C LYS A 104 2.04 7.37 7.03
N MET A 105 3.12 6.60 6.91
CA MET A 105 3.69 6.24 5.62
C MET A 105 2.80 5.24 4.86
N PHE A 106 2.12 4.34 5.58
CA PHE A 106 1.11 3.46 4.98
C PHE A 106 -0.11 4.28 4.50
N GLU A 107 -0.52 5.29 5.28
CA GLU A 107 -1.64 6.17 4.91
C GLU A 107 -1.32 6.97 3.64
N ASN A 108 -0.09 7.50 3.56
CA ASN A 108 0.38 8.21 2.38
C ASN A 108 0.44 7.27 1.16
N LEU A 109 0.86 6.01 1.32
CA LEU A 109 0.81 5.02 0.24
C LEU A 109 -0.62 4.77 -0.24
N GLY A 110 -1.58 4.65 0.68
CA GLY A 110 -3.00 4.50 0.32
C GLY A 110 -3.53 5.69 -0.48
N THR A 111 -3.17 6.90 -0.07
CA THR A 111 -3.50 8.14 -0.81
C THR A 111 -2.90 8.13 -2.22
N SER A 112 -1.62 7.77 -2.36
CA SER A 112 -0.97 7.68 -3.67
C SER A 112 -1.61 6.63 -4.57
N ILE A 113 -2.08 5.51 -4.01
CA ILE A 113 -2.75 4.44 -4.78
C ILE A 113 -4.10 4.89 -5.30
N VAL A 114 -4.92 5.55 -4.47
CA VAL A 114 -6.19 6.11 -4.92
C VAL A 114 -5.98 7.18 -6.00
N GLY A 115 -5.03 8.10 -5.79
CA GLY A 115 -4.68 9.12 -6.78
C GLY A 115 -4.19 8.50 -8.10
N TRP A 116 -3.35 7.48 -8.01
CA TRP A 116 -2.84 6.73 -9.17
C TRP A 116 -3.95 6.01 -9.94
N LEU A 117 -4.91 5.38 -9.24
CA LEU A 117 -6.08 4.77 -9.86
C LEU A 117 -6.93 5.80 -10.60
N ILE A 118 -7.17 6.97 -9.99
CA ILE A 118 -7.93 8.06 -10.62
C ILE A 118 -7.23 8.53 -11.92
N GLU A 119 -5.91 8.72 -11.89
CA GLU A 119 -5.16 9.16 -13.08
C GLU A 119 -5.19 8.15 -14.21
N LYS A 120 -5.11 6.85 -13.90
CA LYS A 120 -4.99 5.80 -14.89
C LYS A 120 -6.33 5.33 -15.44
N LEU A 121 -7.38 5.35 -14.63
CA LEU A 121 -8.72 4.85 -14.98
C LEU A 121 -9.72 5.97 -15.27
N GLY A 122 -9.41 7.21 -14.88
CA GLY A 122 -10.32 8.35 -15.03
C GLY A 122 -11.41 8.38 -13.95
N THR A 123 -12.04 9.55 -13.79
CA THR A 123 -13.07 9.82 -12.78
C THR A 123 -14.40 9.13 -13.05
N ASP A 124 -14.65 8.70 -14.29
CA ASP A 124 -15.85 7.94 -14.64
C ASP A 124 -15.81 6.52 -14.04
N ILE A 125 -14.62 5.90 -14.00
CA ILE A 125 -14.39 4.59 -13.39
C ILE A 125 -14.12 4.75 -11.89
N MET A 126 -13.21 5.64 -11.52
CA MET A 126 -12.91 5.99 -10.13
C MET A 126 -13.84 7.09 -9.64
N ASN A 127 -15.14 6.80 -9.68
CA ASN A 127 -16.19 7.68 -9.18
C ASN A 127 -16.20 7.74 -7.64
N GLU A 128 -17.10 8.54 -7.05
CA GLU A 128 -17.19 8.70 -5.59
C GLU A 128 -17.34 7.36 -4.84
N GLN A 129 -18.16 6.44 -5.36
CA GLN A 129 -18.36 5.13 -4.73
C GLN A 129 -17.07 4.30 -4.74
N ALA A 130 -16.33 4.30 -5.86
CA ALA A 130 -15.06 3.60 -5.95
C ALA A 130 -14.01 4.20 -5.01
N ILE A 131 -13.91 5.53 -4.95
CA ILE A 131 -12.99 6.22 -4.05
C ILE A 131 -13.29 5.88 -2.59
N GLU A 132 -14.56 5.91 -2.18
CA GLU A 132 -14.96 5.58 -0.81
C GLU A 132 -14.73 4.09 -0.47
N ALA A 133 -14.96 3.17 -1.41
CA ALA A 133 -14.63 1.75 -1.23
C ALA A 133 -13.13 1.55 -0.98
N TRP A 134 -12.28 2.19 -1.78
CA TRP A 134 -10.82 2.13 -1.60
C TRP A 134 -10.37 2.77 -0.28
N LYS A 135 -10.94 3.91 0.12
CA LYS A 135 -10.66 4.53 1.42
C LYS A 135 -11.03 3.60 2.58
N LYS A 136 -12.17 2.91 2.49
CA LYS A 136 -12.59 1.92 3.51
C LYS A 136 -11.61 0.76 3.60
N LEU A 137 -11.18 0.21 2.46
CA LEU A 137 -10.14 -0.84 2.44
C LEU A 137 -8.84 -0.37 3.11
N TYR A 138 -8.34 0.81 2.74
CA TYR A 138 -7.15 1.36 3.37
C TYR A 138 -7.35 1.67 4.85
N GLY A 139 -8.54 2.08 5.27
CA GLY A 139 -8.88 2.23 6.69
C GLY A 139 -8.75 0.92 7.46
N VAL A 140 -9.21 -0.21 6.88
CA VAL A 140 -9.01 -1.54 7.48
C VAL A 140 -7.53 -1.89 7.60
N ILE A 141 -6.77 -1.69 6.52
CA ILE A 141 -5.31 -1.93 6.49
C ILE A 141 -4.60 -1.11 7.57
N LEU A 142 -4.90 0.19 7.65
CA LEU A 142 -4.29 1.11 8.61
C LEU A 142 -4.63 0.74 10.04
N ASN A 143 -5.85 0.31 10.32
CA ASN A 143 -6.23 -0.11 11.66
C ASN A 143 -5.40 -1.31 12.13
N VAL A 144 -5.22 -2.32 11.28
CA VAL A 144 -4.42 -3.51 11.61
C VAL A 144 -2.95 -3.13 11.80
N VAL A 145 -2.37 -2.38 10.85
CA VAL A 145 -0.97 -1.96 10.91
C VAL A 145 -0.69 -1.09 12.13
N THR A 146 -1.58 -0.15 12.44
CA THR A 146 -1.42 0.77 13.59
C THR A 146 -1.48 -0.02 14.89
N LYS A 147 -2.49 -0.87 15.05
CA LYS A 147 -2.64 -1.71 16.24
C LYS A 147 -1.40 -2.56 16.49
N HIS A 148 -0.91 -3.27 15.47
CA HIS A 148 0.32 -4.07 15.58
C HIS A 148 1.50 -3.20 16.02
N MET A 149 1.73 -2.07 15.37
CA MET A 149 2.88 -1.22 15.66
C MET A 149 2.80 -0.56 17.05
N GLU A 150 1.61 -0.27 17.58
CA GLU A 150 1.39 0.27 18.92
C GLU A 150 1.66 -0.78 20.01
N GLU A 151 1.08 -1.98 19.88
CA GLU A 151 1.28 -3.10 20.81
C GLU A 151 2.77 -3.45 20.96
N ASP A 152 3.49 -3.51 19.82
CA ASP A 152 4.92 -3.81 19.79
C ASP A 152 5.80 -2.73 20.44
N ASN A 153 5.30 -1.49 20.56
CA ASN A 153 6.01 -0.39 21.23
C ASN A 153 5.74 -0.40 22.74
N GLU A 154 4.55 -0.80 23.17
CA GLU A 154 4.20 -0.95 24.59
C GLU A 154 4.99 -2.10 25.24
N ASP A 155 5.12 -3.24 24.56
CA ASP A 155 5.89 -4.39 25.05
C ASP A 155 7.38 -4.07 25.24
N LYS A 156 7.98 -3.30 24.32
CA LYS A 156 9.38 -2.83 24.45
C LYS A 156 9.55 -1.80 25.57
N THR A 157 8.55 -0.95 25.79
CA THR A 157 8.59 0.07 26.85
C THR A 157 8.43 -0.56 28.25
N ASN A 158 7.73 -1.69 28.35
CA ASN A 158 7.56 -2.44 29.59
C ASN A 158 8.67 -3.47 29.86
N SER A 159 9.40 -3.94 28.85
CA SER A 159 10.56 -4.83 29.05
C SER A 159 11.84 -4.11 29.51
N ASP A 160 11.91 -2.80 29.28
CA ASP A 160 13.06 -1.96 29.63
C ASP A 160 12.93 -1.26 31.01
N LYS A 161 11.90 -1.61 31.80
CA LYS A 161 11.69 -1.17 33.20
C LYS A 161 11.94 -2.31 34.18
#